data_AF-A0AA87XUE5-F1
#
_entry.id   AF-A0AA87XUE5-F1
#
_cell.length_a   1.000
_cell.length_b   1.000
_cell.length_c   1.000
_cell.angle_alpha   90.00
_cell.angle_beta   90.00
_cell.angle_gamma   90.00
#
_symmetry.space_group_name_H-M   'P 1'
#
loop_
_entity.id
_entity.type
_entity.pdbx_description
1 polymer ?
#
loop_
_entity_poly.entity_id
_entity_poly.type
_entity_poly.pdbx_seq_one_letter_code
_entity_poly.pdbx_strand_id
1 'polypeptide(L)' 'MRPGGTVKSGMAFKRHILTKKTTKNKRQLRGTRNINASDVTSVLRMMPSA' A
#
# COMPACT_ATOMS: atom_id res chain seq x y z
N MET A 1 0.65 10.51 -8.71
CA MET A 1 0.65 10.97 -7.29
C MET A 1 -0.70 11.62 -6.95
N ARG A 2 -1.14 11.70 -5.68
CA ARG A 2 -2.33 12.53 -5.35
C ARG A 2 -1.95 14.02 -5.35
N PRO A 3 -2.87 14.94 -5.70
CA PRO A 3 -2.67 16.37 -5.45
C PRO A 3 -2.37 16.54 -3.94
N GLY A 4 -1.14 16.92 -3.58
CA GLY A 4 -0.66 16.95 -2.19
C GLY A 4 0.48 15.98 -1.84
N GLY A 5 1.14 15.34 -2.80
CA GLY A 5 2.43 14.65 -2.56
C GLY A 5 2.33 13.24 -1.95
N THR A 6 1.12 12.79 -1.60
CA THR A 6 0.93 11.47 -1.00
C THR A 6 0.79 10.37 -2.05
N VAL A 7 1.43 9.24 -1.79
CA VAL A 7 1.36 8.04 -2.63
C VAL A 7 0.56 6.98 -1.87
N LYS A 8 -0.45 6.38 -2.52
CA LYS A 8 -1.22 5.26 -1.98
C LYS A 8 -0.76 3.94 -2.57
N SER A 9 -0.76 2.90 -1.75
CA SER A 9 -0.45 1.53 -2.14
C SER A 9 -1.49 0.54 -1.60
N GLY A 10 -1.63 -0.60 -2.27
CA GLY A 10 -2.41 -1.73 -1.79
C GLY A 10 -1.70 -2.45 -0.65
N MET A 11 -2.47 -3.04 0.27
CA MET A 11 -1.89 -3.78 1.40
C MET A 11 -1.29 -5.12 0.95
N ALA A 12 -0.14 -5.47 1.53
CA ALA A 12 0.48 -6.78 1.33
C ALA A 12 -0.28 -7.89 2.07
N PHE A 13 0.15 -9.15 1.90
CA PHE A 13 -0.37 -10.32 2.62
C PHE A 13 -1.81 -10.76 2.31
N LYS A 14 -2.39 -10.33 1.17
CA LYS A 14 -3.72 -10.79 0.72
C LYS A 14 -3.71 -11.56 -0.62
N ARG A 15 -2.56 -12.02 -1.12
CA ARG A 15 -2.46 -12.75 -2.41
C ARG A 15 -2.67 -14.27 -2.29
N HIS A 16 -2.02 -14.93 -1.35
CA HIS A 16 -2.14 -16.37 -1.11
C HIS A 16 -2.00 -16.70 0.38
N ILE A 17 -2.31 -17.95 0.76
CA ILE A 17 -2.32 -18.42 2.15
C ILE A 17 -3.34 -17.62 3.00
N LEU A 18 -4.57 -17.53 2.49
CA LEU A 18 -5.67 -16.77 3.10
C LEU A 18 -6.58 -17.64 3.98
N THR A 19 -6.50 -18.96 3.81
CA THR A 19 -7.31 -19.94 4.54
C THR A 19 -6.97 -19.91 6.03
N LYS A 20 -5.67 -19.85 6.38
CA LYS A 20 -5.19 -19.76 7.77
C LYS A 20 -5.29 -18.37 8.41
N LYS A 21 -5.76 -17.35 7.67
CA LYS A 21 -5.88 -15.97 8.17
C LYS A 21 -7.29 -15.68 8.63
N THR A 22 -7.43 -14.98 9.76
CA THR A 22 -8.73 -14.56 10.28
C THR A 22 -9.46 -13.66 9.29
N THR A 23 -10.80 -13.68 9.33
CA THR A 23 -11.66 -12.82 8.49
C THR A 23 -11.43 -11.33 8.78
N LYS A 24 -11.16 -10.97 10.05
CA LYS A 24 -10.80 -9.61 10.48
C LYS A 24 -9.54 -9.12 9.79
N ASN A 25 -8.47 -9.90 9.82
CA ASN A 25 -7.22 -9.54 9.17
C ASN A 25 -7.42 -9.37 7.65
N LYS A 26 -8.09 -10.33 7.00
CA LYS A 26 -8.44 -10.23 5.57
C LYS A 26 -9.29 -9.01 5.22
N ARG A 27 -10.13 -8.50 6.14
CA ARG A 27 -10.95 -7.29 5.96
C ARG A 27 -10.11 -6.02 6.05
N GLN A 28 -9.21 -5.93 7.02
CA GLN A 28 -8.29 -4.79 7.17
C GLN A 28 -7.36 -4.64 5.96
N LEU A 29 -6.91 -5.76 5.37
CA LEU A 29 -6.06 -5.77 4.18
C LEU A 29 -6.80 -5.45 2.86
N ARG A 30 -8.10 -5.13 2.87
CA ARG A 30 -8.84 -4.77 1.64
C ARG A 30 -8.59 -3.34 1.19
N GLY A 31 -8.25 -2.45 2.11
CA GLY A 31 -8.08 -1.01 1.84
C GLY A 31 -6.75 -0.66 1.19
N THR A 32 -6.65 0.58 0.72
CA THR A 32 -5.38 1.21 0.33
C THR A 32 -4.85 2.04 1.50
N ARG A 33 -3.53 2.07 1.67
CA ARG A 33 -2.84 2.84 2.71
C ARG A 33 -1.90 3.85 2.06
N ASN A 34 -1.65 4.97 2.73
CA ASN A 34 -0.56 5.86 2.37
C ASN A 34 0.80 5.17 2.65
N ILE A 35 1.75 5.37 1.76
CA ILE A 35 3.13 4.93 1.96
C ILE A 35 3.73 5.68 3.16
N ASN A 36 4.65 5.02 3.88
CA ASN A 36 5.33 5.66 5.00
C ASN A 36 6.17 6.85 4.49
N ALA A 37 6.26 7.92 5.28
CA ALA A 37 6.97 9.14 4.90
C ALA A 37 8.43 8.88 4.49
N SER A 38 9.09 7.90 5.13
CA SER A 38 10.47 7.47 4.81
C SER A 38 10.64 6.96 3.38
N ASP A 39 9.62 6.30 2.83
CA ASP A 39 9.74 5.56 1.56
C ASP A 39 9.26 6.39 0.37
N VAL A 40 8.60 7.52 0.61
CA VAL A 40 8.01 8.39 -0.43
C VAL A 40 9.08 8.87 -1.41
N THR A 41 10.23 9.35 -0.92
CA THR A 41 11.29 9.88 -1.79
C THR A 41 11.84 8.82 -2.75
N SER A 42 12.03 7.59 -2.25
CA SER A 42 12.49 6.47 -3.08
C SER A 42 11.48 6.12 -4.15
N VAL A 43 10.18 6.10 -3.81
CA VAL A 43 9.10 5.82 -4.76
C VAL A 43 8.98 6.92 -5.82
N LEU A 44 9.15 8.19 -5.45
CA LEU A 44 9.14 9.30 -6.41
C LEU A 44 10.29 9.20 -7.41
N ARG A 45 11.50 8.81 -6.97
CA ARG A 45 12.64 8.57 -7.89
C ARG A 45 12.36 7.45 -8.90
N MET A 46 11.55 6.46 -8.52
CA MET A 46 11.16 5.34 -9.39
C MET A 46 10.03 5.71 -10.36
N MET A 47 9.39 6.87 -10.21
CA MET A 47 8.31 7.34 -11.06
C MET A 47 8.66 8.70 -11.69
N PRO A 48 9.40 8.73 -12.81
CA PRO A 48 9.96 9.96 -13.38
C PRO A 48 8.91 10.98 -13.87
N SER A 49 7.66 10.56 -14.08
CA SER A 49 6.57 11.36 -14.65
C SER A 49 5.29 11.34 -13.80
N ALA A 50 5.44 11.23 -12.46
CA ALA A 50 4.37 10.91 -11.49
C ALA A 50 3.36 12.01 -11.13
#